data_AF-A0A7H1AQE9-F1
#
_entry.id   AF-A0A7H1AQE9-F1
#
_cell.length_a   1.000
_cell.length_b   1.000
_cell.length_c   1.000
_cell.angle_alpha   90.00
_cell.angle_beta   90.00
_cell.angle_gamma   90.00
#
_symmetry.space_group_name_H-M   'P 1'
#
loop_
_entity.id
_entity.type
_entity.pdbx_description
1 polymer ?
#
loop_
_entity_poly.entity_id
_entity_poly.type
_entity_poly.pdbx_seq_one_letter_code
_entity_poly.pdbx_strand_id
1 'polypeptide(L)' 'MGIVNIDDELHDQLRRACTVSHRSINAQANFWIKGGMLCEMHPETSFQDIVASELRAAGVQPKRLSEPRT' A
#
# COMPACT_ATOMS: atom_id res chain seq x y z
N MET A 1 5.50 -17.79 -12.09
CA MET A 1 5.25 -16.99 -10.87
C MET A 1 6.51 -17.11 -10.00
N GLY A 2 7.08 -16.00 -9.52
CA GLY A 2 8.19 -16.07 -8.57
C GLY A 2 7.65 -16.35 -7.17
N ILE A 3 8.15 -17.39 -6.50
CA ILE A 3 7.76 -17.71 -5.12
C ILE A 3 8.68 -16.93 -4.19
N VAL A 4 8.12 -16.10 -3.34
CA VAL A 4 8.84 -15.42 -2.25
C VAL A 4 8.57 -16.18 -0.97
N ASN A 5 9.61 -16.68 -0.33
CA ASN A 5 9.48 -17.34 0.96
C ASN A 5 9.35 -16.28 2.07
N ILE A 6 8.35 -16.43 2.93
CA ILE A 6 8.13 -15.58 4.11
C ILE A 6 7.88 -16.50 5.31
N ASP A 7 8.27 -16.06 6.50
CA ASP A 7 8.03 -16.84 7.71
C ASP A 7 6.54 -16.93 8.04
N ASP A 8 6.15 -17.99 8.76
CA ASP A 8 4.75 -18.30 9.05
C ASP A 8 4.06 -17.21 9.87
N GLU A 9 4.79 -16.59 10.81
CA GLU A 9 4.25 -15.52 11.64
C GLU A 9 3.93 -14.28 10.81
N LEU A 10 4.85 -13.87 9.93
CA LEU A 10 4.63 -12.76 9.00
C LEU A 10 3.50 -13.06 8.02
N HIS A 11 3.43 -14.28 7.48
CA HIS A 11 2.33 -14.70 6.61
C HIS A 11 0.97 -14.54 7.32
N ASP A 12 0.87 -14.94 8.58
CA ASP A 12 -0.34 -14.81 9.38
C ASP A 12 -0.71 -13.34 9.67
N GLN A 13 0.27 -12.49 9.98
CA GLN A 13 0.05 -11.05 10.13
C GLN A 13 -0.42 -10.42 8.81
N LEU A 14 0.20 -10.79 7.68
CA LEU A 14 -0.16 -10.30 6.36
C LEU A 14 -1.59 -10.70 6.00
N ARG A 15 -1.99 -11.94 6.32
CA ARG A 15 -3.35 -12.43 6.14
C ARG A 15 -4.36 -11.62 6.95
N ARG A 16 -4.03 -11.24 8.19
CA ARG A 16 -4.88 -10.33 8.99
C ARG A 16 -4.95 -8.94 8.38
N ALA A 17 -3.85 -8.36 7.92
CA ALA A 17 -3.83 -7.02 7.32
C ALA A 17 -4.65 -6.93 6.02
N CYS A 18 -4.79 -8.04 5.28
CA CYS A 18 -5.63 -8.12 4.08
C CYS A 18 -7.11 -7.78 4.37
N THR A 19 -7.62 -8.12 5.56
CA THR A 19 -9.04 -7.86 5.90
C THR A 19 -9.33 -6.37 6.03
N VAL A 20 -8.40 -5.60 6.59
CA VAL A 20 -8.53 -4.15 6.79
C VAL A 20 -8.28 -3.40 5.47
N SER A 21 -7.27 -3.83 4.73
CA SER A 21 -6.84 -3.15 3.49
C SER A 21 -7.66 -3.53 2.26
N HIS A 22 -8.57 -4.51 2.37
CA HIS A 22 -9.39 -5.01 1.27
C HIS A 22 -8.56 -5.48 0.06
N ARG A 23 -7.43 -6.13 0.31
CA ARG A 23 -6.50 -6.66 -0.71
C ARG A 23 -6.33 -8.17 -0.57
N SER A 24 -6.03 -8.85 -1.68
CA SER A 24 -5.55 -10.25 -1.62
C SER A 24 -4.15 -10.30 -1.01
N ILE A 25 -3.73 -11.46 -0.53
CA ILE A 25 -2.40 -11.62 0.08
C ILE A 25 -1.27 -11.24 -0.88
N ASN A 26 -1.39 -11.62 -2.15
CA ASN A 26 -0.42 -11.26 -3.18
C ASN A 26 -0.43 -9.75 -3.46
N ALA A 27 -1.61 -9.11 -3.48
CA ALA A 27 -1.71 -7.67 -3.66
C ALA A 27 -1.13 -6.90 -2.45
N GLN A 28 -1.32 -7.42 -1.24
CA GLN A 28 -0.75 -6.86 -0.02
C GLN A 28 0.78 -6.99 0.01
N ALA A 29 1.33 -8.15 -0.37
CA ALA A 29 2.77 -8.36 -0.51
C ALA A 29 3.37 -7.42 -1.57
N ASN A 30 2.76 -7.37 -2.76
CA ASN A 30 3.22 -6.52 -3.86
C ASN A 30 3.19 -5.02 -3.48
N PHE A 31 2.15 -4.59 -2.76
CA PHE A 31 2.05 -3.22 -2.25
C PHE A 31 3.25 -2.84 -1.38
N TRP A 32 3.63 -3.70 -0.42
CA TRP A 32 4.75 -3.43 0.47
C TRP A 32 6.11 -3.58 -0.19
N ILE A 33 6.28 -4.54 -1.09
CA ILE A 33 7.53 -4.70 -1.88
C ILE A 33 7.77 -3.45 -2.73
N LYS A 34 6.76 -3.03 -3.51
CA LYS A 34 6.87 -1.82 -4.34
C LYS A 34 7.06 -0.56 -3.48
N GLY A 35 6.31 -0.45 -2.38
CA GLY A 35 6.41 0.68 -1.46
C GLY A 35 7.81 0.80 -0.83
N GLY A 36 8.37 -0.32 -0.34
CA GLY A 36 9.72 -0.37 0.21
C GLY A 36 10.78 0.02 -0.80
N MET A 37 10.71 -0.53 -2.02
CA MET A 37 11.63 -0.15 -3.10
C MET A 37 11.57 1.35 -3.43
N LEU A 38 10.38 1.95 -3.46
CA LEU A 38 10.24 3.39 -3.70
C LEU A 38 10.82 4.23 -2.57
N CYS A 39 10.64 3.82 -1.31
CA CYS A 39 11.27 4.48 -0.16
C CYS A 39 12.80 4.40 -0.22
N GLU A 40 13.36 3.26 -0.66
CA GLU A 40 14.81 3.10 -0.83
C GLU A 40 15.37 3.98 -1.96
N MET A 41 14.63 4.14 -3.06
CA MET A 41 15.03 4.98 -4.19
C MET A 41 14.87 6.48 -3.94
N HIS A 42 13.98 6.87 -3.03
CA HIS A 42 13.65 8.26 -2.71
C HIS A 42 13.72 8.51 -1.19
N PRO A 43 14.89 8.36 -0.56
CA PRO A 43 15.05 8.38 0.91
C PRO A 43 14.65 9.72 1.56
N GLU A 44 14.65 10.81 0.79
CA GLU A 44 14.20 12.13 1.22
C GLU A 44 12.68 12.33 1.19
N THR A 45 11.95 11.40 0.55
CA THR A 45 10.50 11.50 0.38
C THR A 45 9.79 10.60 1.40
N SER A 46 8.74 11.12 2.04
CA SER A 46 7.95 10.31 2.98
C SER A 46 7.16 9.23 2.25
N PHE A 47 6.89 8.10 2.93
CA PHE A 47 6.04 7.05 2.38
C PHE A 47 4.65 7.58 1.97
N GLN A 48 4.09 8.51 2.74
CA GLN A 48 2.80 9.14 2.49
C GLN A 48 2.82 9.93 1.18
N ASP A 49 3.89 10.68 0.92
CA ASP A 49 4.06 11.45 -0.31
C ASP A 49 4.25 10.54 -1.52
N ILE A 50 5.00 9.44 -1.35
CA ILE A 50 5.15 8.39 -2.37
C ILE A 50 3.77 7.83 -2.75
N VAL A 51 2.99 7.38 -1.77
CA VAL A 51 1.65 6.81 -2.02
C VAL A 51 0.73 7.84 -2.67
N ALA A 52 0.76 9.09 -2.21
CA ALA A 52 -0.04 10.16 -2.81
C ALA A 52 0.36 10.43 -4.26
N SER A 53 1.67 10.38 -4.57
CA SER A 53 2.19 10.53 -5.93
C SER A 53 1.73 9.38 -6.84
N GLU A 54 1.86 8.14 -6.37
CA GLU A 54 1.42 6.95 -7.11
C GLU A 54 -0.09 6.96 -7.39
N LEU A 55 -0.90 7.37 -6.41
CA LEU A 55 -2.35 7.53 -6.59
C LEU A 55 -2.68 8.61 -7.63
N ARG A 56 -2.00 9.76 -7.60
CA ARG A 56 -2.16 10.82 -8.61
C ARG A 56 -1.73 10.35 -9.99
N ALA A 57 -0.60 9.65 -10.11
CA ALA A 57 -0.11 9.08 -11.35
C ALA A 57 -1.08 8.04 -11.94
N ALA A 58 -1.78 7.29 -11.07
CA ALA A 58 -2.86 6.38 -11.45
C ALA A 58 -4.18 7.09 -11.79
N GLY A 59 -4.24 8.43 -11.72
CA GLY A 59 -5.44 9.22 -11.99
C GLY A 59 -6.49 9.20 -10.88
N VAL A 60 -6.16 8.67 -9.69
CA VAL A 60 -7.07 8.68 -8.54
C VAL A 60 -7.21 10.12 -8.04
N GLN A 61 -8.44 10.64 -8.11
CA GLN A 61 -8.75 11.98 -7.64
C GLN A 61 -9.30 11.95 -6.21
N PRO A 62 -8.85 12.85 -5.32
CA PRO A 62 -9.45 12.97 -4.00
C PRO A 62 -10.91 13.41 -4.13
N LYS A 63 -11.85 12.60 -3.65
CA LYS A 63 -13.24 13.02 -3.52
C LYS A 63 -13.34 13.96 -2.33
N ARG A 64 -13.73 15.22 -2.58
CA ARG A 64 -14.06 16.15 -1.49
C ARG A 64 -15.26 15.58 -0.75
N LEU A 65 -15.08 15.17 0.51
CA LEU A 65 -16.21 14.81 1.37
C LEU A 65 -16.99 16.11 1.60
N SER A 66 -18.26 16.14 1.19
CA SER A 66 -19.13 17.29 1.45
C SER A 66 -19.23 17.50 2.95
N GLU A 67 -19.11 18.75 3.41
CA GLU A 67 -19.30 19.11 4.81
C GLU A 67 -20.69 18.63 5.29
N PRO A 68 -20.81 18.25 6.58
CA PRO A 68 -22.10 17.89 7.14
C PRO A 68 -23.06 19.06 6.93
N ARG A 69 -24.25 18.80 6.37
CA ARG A 69 -25.34 19.79 6.37
C ARG A 69 -25.68 20.08 7.83
N THR A 70 -25.28 21.26 8.31
CA THR A 70 -25.77 21.88 9.55
C THR A 70 -27.24 22.23 9.43
#